data_AF-A0AAN8ALU6-F1
#
_entry.id   AF-A0AAN8ALU6-F1
#
_cell.length_a   1.000
_cell.length_b   1.000
_cell.length_c   1.000
_cell.angle_alpha   90.00
_cell.angle_beta   90.00
_cell.angle_gamma   90.00
#
_symmetry.space_group_name_H-M   'P 1'
#
loop_
_entity.id
_entity.type
_entity.pdbx_description
1 polymer ?
#
loop_
_entity_poly.entity_id
_entity_poly.type
_entity_poly.pdbx_seq_one_letter_code
_entity_poly.pdbx_strand_id
1 'polypeptide(L)'
;MSSFLKGKLPFAAKSKLVDDFVDFCCTDLRPFDIVSGKGFSRVAQGLINIGARYGAVDADSVIPHRQTICDRAKDHAKKEKARLCEQMNKALESGIGITTDMWTDSHNMRSYTALTCHFVTEDWSLTSRVISTLEFDSTIRKTATNIHEQISKELLEVGISADKRSKLVFVSDQGPNIKAALKNSNGFHAQPT
;
A
#
# COMPACT_ATOMS: atom_id res chain seq x y z
N MET A 1 23.29 19.10 11.88
CA MET A 1 23.86 17.74 11.81
C MET A 1 24.21 17.32 13.22
N SER A 2 23.52 16.33 13.78
CA SER A 2 23.87 15.78 15.10
C SER A 2 25.03 14.80 14.91
N SER A 3 26.19 15.11 15.50
CA SER A 3 27.33 14.19 15.54
C SER A 3 27.04 13.11 16.58
N PHE A 4 26.66 11.92 16.12
CA PHE A 4 26.54 10.76 17.02
C PHE A 4 27.90 10.47 17.67
N LEU A 5 27.90 10.23 18.99
CA LEU A 5 29.08 9.74 19.69
C LEU A 5 29.48 8.39 19.06
N LYS A 6 30.68 8.34 18.48
CA LYS A 6 31.28 7.15 17.84
C LYS A 6 31.73 6.09 18.87
N GLY A 7 30.94 5.86 19.92
CA GLY A 7 31.20 4.82 20.92
C GLY A 7 30.50 3.51 20.53
N LYS A 8 31.21 2.38 20.59
CA LYS A 8 30.55 1.07 20.51
C LYS A 8 29.71 0.87 21.78
N LEU A 9 28.46 0.44 21.63
CA LEU A 9 27.60 0.08 22.76
C LEU A 9 28.28 -1.03 23.58
N PRO A 10 28.33 -0.96 24.92
CA PRO A 10 28.89 -2.02 25.75
C PRO A 10 28.25 -3.38 25.45
N PHE A 11 29.05 -4.45 25.50
CA PHE A 11 28.57 -5.81 25.18
C PHE A 11 27.38 -6.22 26.06
N ALA A 12 27.45 -5.98 27.37
CA ALA A 12 26.38 -6.31 28.30
C ALA A 12 25.06 -5.59 27.94
N ALA A 13 25.12 -4.31 27.57
CA ALA A 13 23.95 -3.55 27.14
C ALA A 13 23.38 -4.10 25.83
N LYS A 14 24.24 -4.50 24.88
CA LYS A 14 23.81 -5.13 23.63
C LYS A 14 23.18 -6.51 23.88
N SER A 15 23.73 -7.31 24.79
CA SER A 15 23.20 -8.63 25.15
C SER A 15 21.81 -8.49 25.77
N LYS A 16 21.65 -7.59 26.74
CA LYS A 16 20.35 -7.30 27.35
C LYS A 16 19.31 -6.88 26.31
N LEU A 17 19.69 -6.01 25.37
CA LEU A 17 18.79 -5.59 24.29
C LEU A 17 18.33 -6.77 23.42
N VAL A 18 19.19 -7.76 23.18
CA VAL A 18 18.81 -8.98 22.45
C VAL A 18 17.74 -9.76 23.23
N ASP A 19 17.91 -9.92 24.54
CA ASP A 19 16.92 -10.59 25.39
C ASP A 19 15.58 -9.83 25.38
N ASP A 20 15.62 -8.50 25.49
CA ASP A 20 14.42 -7.66 25.40
C ASP A 20 13.68 -7.84 24.05
N PHE A 21 14.41 -8.04 22.94
CA PHE A 21 13.81 -8.35 21.62
C PHE A 21 13.21 -9.75 21.54
N VAL A 22 13.83 -10.74 22.19
CA VAL A 22 13.27 -12.10 22.29
C VAL A 22 11.95 -12.04 23.04
N ASP A 23 11.92 -11.38 24.19
CA ASP A 23 10.71 -11.21 25.00
C ASP A 23 9.62 -10.44 24.25
N PHE A 24 9.98 -9.38 23.53
CA PHE A 24 9.05 -8.65 22.65
C PHE A 24 8.42 -9.56 21.60
N CYS A 25 9.21 -10.37 20.89
CA CYS A 25 8.68 -11.24 19.84
C CYS A 25 7.77 -12.34 20.41
N CYS A 26 8.16 -12.92 21.54
CA CYS A 26 7.40 -13.98 22.21
C CYS A 26 6.11 -13.45 22.87
N THR A 27 6.16 -12.29 23.52
CA THR A 27 5.03 -11.70 24.25
C THR A 27 3.99 -11.12 23.29
N ASP A 28 4.44 -10.41 22.26
CA ASP A 28 3.56 -9.71 21.32
C ASP A 28 3.25 -10.52 20.05
N LEU A 29 3.72 -11.77 19.99
CA LEU A 29 3.60 -12.69 18.84
C LEU A 29 4.06 -12.02 17.52
N ARG A 30 5.21 -11.36 17.55
CA ARG A 30 5.79 -10.68 16.37
C ARG A 30 6.74 -11.60 15.63
N PRO A 31 6.79 -11.52 14.29
CA PRO A 31 7.79 -12.24 13.51
C PRO A 31 9.20 -11.74 13.88
N PHE A 32 10.17 -12.64 14.01
CA PHE A 32 11.55 -12.28 14.36
C PHE A 32 12.18 -11.30 13.36
N ASP A 33 11.74 -11.31 12.10
CA ASP A 33 12.23 -10.40 11.06
C ASP A 33 11.79 -8.93 11.27
N ILE A 34 10.95 -8.64 12.26
CA ILE A 34 10.54 -7.26 12.59
C ILE A 34 11.73 -6.34 12.86
N VAL A 35 12.83 -6.88 13.42
CA VAL A 35 14.05 -6.12 13.73
C VAL A 35 14.81 -5.67 12.48
N SER A 36 14.62 -6.36 11.35
CA SER A 36 15.19 -6.01 10.04
C SER A 36 14.41 -4.88 9.35
N GLY A 37 13.21 -4.55 9.84
CA GLY A 37 12.31 -3.59 9.22
C GLY A 37 12.83 -2.16 9.31
N LYS A 38 13.07 -1.51 8.16
CA LYS A 38 13.48 -0.09 8.08
C LYS A 38 12.53 0.86 8.81
N GLY A 39 11.23 0.54 8.84
CA GLY A 39 10.22 1.28 9.59
C GLY A 39 10.45 1.20 11.10
N PHE A 40 10.70 -0.01 11.61
CA PHE A 40 11.03 -0.24 13.01
C PHE A 40 12.34 0.47 13.39
N SER A 41 13.39 0.37 12.58
CA SER A 41 14.66 1.09 12.83
C SER A 41 14.47 2.60 12.92
N ARG A 42 13.58 3.17 12.09
CA ARG A 42 13.25 4.61 12.13
C ARG A 42 12.56 4.99 13.44
N VAL A 43 11.62 4.18 13.92
CA VAL A 43 10.95 4.38 15.21
C VAL A 43 11.95 4.27 16.36
N ALA A 44 12.77 3.21 16.39
CA ALA A 44 13.80 3.00 17.41
C ALA A 44 14.78 4.18 17.50
N GLN A 45 15.26 4.68 16.36
CA GLN A 45 16.10 5.87 16.33
C GLN A 45 15.37 7.11 16.86
N GLY A 46 14.07 7.25 16.56
CA GLY A 46 13.23 8.30 17.12
C GLY A 46 13.17 8.25 18.65
N LEU A 47 12.93 7.07 19.23
CA LEU A 47 12.91 6.85 20.69
C LEU A 47 14.27 7.17 21.33
N ILE A 48 15.37 6.70 20.74
CA ILE A 48 16.74 7.01 21.19
C ILE A 48 16.97 8.53 21.21
N ASN A 49 16.56 9.22 20.14
CA ASN A 49 16.72 10.67 20.04
C ASN A 49 15.89 11.43 21.08
N ILE A 50 14.68 10.94 21.40
CA ILE A 50 13.86 11.51 22.47
C ILE A 50 14.58 11.36 23.81
N GLY A 51 15.07 10.16 24.14
CA GLY A 51 15.82 9.93 25.37
C GLY A 51 17.11 10.75 25.46
N ALA A 52 17.84 10.89 24.34
CA ALA A 52 19.05 11.71 24.29
C ALA A 52 18.78 13.21 24.46
N ARG A 53 17.63 13.70 24.00
CA ARG A 53 17.28 15.13 24.04
C ARG A 53 16.59 15.54 25.33
N TYR A 54 15.75 14.67 25.88
CA TYR A 54 14.86 14.99 27.00
C TYR A 54 15.18 14.19 28.28
N GLY A 55 16.20 13.33 28.25
CA GLY A 55 16.58 12.48 29.38
C GLY A 55 15.72 11.21 29.47
N ALA A 56 15.79 10.54 30.62
CA ALA A 56 14.95 9.38 30.89
C ALA A 56 13.47 9.79 30.92
N VAL A 57 12.68 9.21 30.03
CA VAL A 57 11.25 9.42 29.91
C VAL A 57 10.54 8.06 29.95
N ASP A 58 9.34 8.04 30.51
CA ASP A 58 8.51 6.84 30.56
C ASP A 58 8.07 6.46 29.13
N ALA A 59 8.21 5.18 28.77
CA ALA A 59 7.81 4.67 27.46
C ALA A 59 6.30 4.89 27.21
N ASP A 60 5.46 4.73 28.23
CA ASP A 60 4.01 4.90 28.12
C ASP A 60 3.62 6.37 27.84
N SER A 61 4.47 7.32 28.22
CA SER A 61 4.28 8.74 27.92
C SER A 61 4.67 9.11 26.48
N VAL A 62 5.50 8.28 25.83
CA VAL A 62 6.05 8.55 24.49
C VAL A 62 5.30 7.78 23.41
N ILE A 63 4.90 6.54 23.69
CA ILE A 63 4.25 5.66 22.71
C ILE A 63 2.82 6.14 22.45
N PRO A 64 2.46 6.47 21.20
CA PRO A 64 1.12 6.97 20.90
C PRO A 64 0.07 5.86 20.95
N HIS A 65 -1.16 6.23 21.31
CA HIS A 65 -2.29 5.31 21.26
C HIS A 65 -2.56 4.82 19.82
N ARG A 66 -2.94 3.54 19.68
CA ARG A 66 -3.19 2.88 18.38
C ARG A 66 -4.15 3.67 17.47
N GLN A 67 -5.14 4.33 18.07
CA GLN A 67 -6.15 5.11 17.34
C GLN A 67 -5.50 6.31 16.64
N THR A 68 -4.58 7.01 17.32
CA THR A 68 -3.85 8.14 16.74
C THR A 68 -3.02 7.71 15.53
N ILE A 69 -2.39 6.53 15.59
CA ILE A 69 -1.66 5.96 14.44
C ILE A 69 -2.62 5.64 13.30
N CYS A 70 -3.74 4.98 13.60
CA CYS A 70 -4.76 4.61 12.61
C CYS A 70 -5.31 5.83 11.87
N ASP A 71 -5.67 6.89 12.59
CA ASP A 71 -6.24 8.11 12.00
C ASP A 71 -5.20 8.84 11.16
N ARG A 72 -3.96 8.96 11.64
CA ARG A 72 -2.87 9.53 10.82
C ARG A 72 -2.56 8.70 9.59
N ALA A 73 -2.62 7.37 9.68
CA ALA A 73 -2.42 6.50 8.52
C ALA A 73 -3.49 6.73 7.45
N LYS A 74 -4.76 6.90 7.83
CA LYS A 74 -5.84 7.27 6.91
C LYS A 74 -5.61 8.62 6.25
N ASP A 75 -5.15 9.62 7.01
CA ASP A 75 -4.86 10.94 6.45
C ASP A 75 -3.67 10.91 5.49
N HIS A 76 -2.63 10.13 5.81
CA HIS A 76 -1.52 9.86 4.89
C HIS A 76 -2.01 9.17 3.61
N ALA A 77 -2.84 8.14 3.73
CA ALA A 77 -3.41 7.45 2.57
C ALA A 77 -4.24 8.39 1.69
N LYS A 78 -5.06 9.28 2.27
CA LYS A 78 -5.81 10.31 1.51
C LYS A 78 -4.89 11.25 0.74
N LYS A 79 -3.81 11.74 1.38
CA LYS A 79 -2.83 12.63 0.74
C LYS A 79 -2.10 11.94 -0.40
N GLU A 80 -1.66 10.70 -0.18
CA GLU A 80 -0.99 9.91 -1.22
C GLU A 80 -1.95 9.54 -2.36
N LYS A 81 -3.23 9.22 -2.07
CA LYS A 81 -4.26 9.00 -3.11
C LYS A 81 -4.46 10.27 -3.94
N ALA A 82 -4.60 11.44 -3.31
CA ALA A 82 -4.73 12.71 -4.02
C ALA A 82 -3.52 13.01 -4.93
N ARG A 83 -2.29 12.78 -4.42
CA ARG A 83 -1.06 12.92 -5.21
C ARG A 83 -1.03 11.96 -6.40
N LEU A 84 -1.43 10.70 -6.19
CA LEU A 84 -1.51 9.71 -7.27
C LEU A 84 -2.53 10.14 -8.34
N CYS A 85 -3.71 10.60 -7.96
CA CYS A 85 -4.71 11.11 -8.89
C CYS A 85 -4.17 12.28 -9.73
N GLU A 86 -3.41 13.20 -9.13
CA GLU A 86 -2.76 14.28 -9.88
C GLU A 86 -1.74 13.75 -10.89
N GLN A 87 -0.89 12.81 -10.50
CA GLN A 87 0.10 12.18 -11.39
C GLN A 87 -0.57 11.42 -12.54
N MET A 88 -1.62 10.66 -12.24
CA MET A 88 -2.40 9.96 -13.26
C MET A 88 -3.06 10.94 -14.23
N ASN A 89 -3.66 12.03 -13.74
CA ASN A 89 -4.26 13.03 -14.63
C ASN A 89 -3.25 13.65 -15.60
N LYS A 90 -1.99 13.87 -15.18
CA LYS A 90 -0.92 14.34 -16.08
C LYS A 90 -0.52 13.28 -17.11
N ALA A 91 -0.50 12.01 -16.71
CA ALA A 91 -0.14 10.90 -17.59
C ALA A 91 -1.23 10.48 -18.58
N LEU A 92 -2.49 10.88 -18.37
CA LEU A 92 -3.64 10.45 -19.18
C LEU A 92 -3.43 10.65 -20.69
N GLU A 93 -2.85 11.77 -21.11
CA GLU A 93 -2.64 12.03 -22.54
C GLU A 93 -1.64 11.06 -23.18
N SER A 94 -0.67 10.58 -22.41
CA SER A 94 0.30 9.56 -22.84
C SER A 94 -0.22 8.13 -22.67
N GLY A 95 -1.41 7.97 -22.07
CA GLY A 95 -2.02 6.68 -21.77
C GLY A 95 -1.56 6.09 -20.42
N ILE A 96 -2.41 5.24 -19.84
CA ILE A 96 -2.15 4.57 -18.57
C ILE A 96 -2.49 3.09 -18.71
N GLY A 97 -1.55 2.22 -18.35
CA GLY A 97 -1.81 0.80 -18.19
C GLY A 97 -2.42 0.52 -16.82
N ILE A 98 -3.47 -0.30 -16.76
CA ILE A 98 -4.08 -0.78 -15.52
C ILE A 98 -3.97 -2.30 -15.48
N THR A 99 -3.23 -2.82 -14.53
CA THR A 99 -3.28 -4.26 -14.21
C THR A 99 -4.37 -4.50 -13.16
N THR A 100 -5.10 -5.59 -13.31
CA THR A 100 -6.05 -6.08 -12.32
C THR A 100 -5.70 -7.49 -11.91
N ASP A 101 -5.67 -7.72 -10.61
CA ASP A 101 -5.50 -9.03 -10.00
C ASP A 101 -6.70 -9.33 -9.11
N MET A 102 -7.32 -10.48 -9.31
CA MET A 102 -8.46 -10.92 -8.53
C MET A 102 -8.15 -12.25 -7.87
N TRP A 103 -8.26 -12.29 -6.55
CA TRP A 103 -8.04 -13.53 -5.80
C TRP A 103 -9.15 -13.78 -4.80
N THR A 104 -9.27 -15.04 -4.38
CA THR A 104 -10.15 -15.45 -3.30
C THR A 104 -9.30 -15.98 -2.17
N ASP A 105 -9.40 -15.34 -1.01
CA ASP A 105 -8.94 -15.91 0.24
C ASP A 105 -9.92 -17.01 0.63
N SER A 106 -9.51 -18.26 0.42
CA SER A 106 -10.31 -19.45 0.71
C SER A 106 -10.51 -19.69 2.20
N HIS A 107 -9.61 -19.19 3.06
CA HIS A 107 -9.71 -19.34 4.50
C HIS A 107 -10.81 -18.44 5.06
N ASN A 108 -10.79 -17.18 4.67
CA ASN A 108 -11.78 -16.19 5.12
C ASN A 108 -13.04 -16.15 4.25
N MET A 109 -13.07 -16.92 3.15
CA MET A 109 -14.11 -16.89 2.12
C MET A 109 -14.36 -15.49 1.55
N ARG A 110 -13.30 -14.69 1.45
CA ARG A 110 -13.33 -13.31 0.95
C ARG A 110 -12.69 -13.23 -0.41
N SER A 111 -13.09 -12.24 -1.17
CA SER A 111 -12.54 -12.04 -2.50
C SER A 111 -12.10 -10.61 -2.67
N TYR A 112 -11.04 -10.42 -3.43
CA TYR A 112 -10.39 -9.14 -3.56
C TYR A 112 -10.08 -8.84 -5.01
N THR A 113 -10.06 -7.55 -5.32
CA THR A 113 -9.63 -6.98 -6.59
C THR A 113 -8.57 -5.93 -6.28
N ALA A 114 -7.37 -6.07 -6.83
CA ALA A 114 -6.36 -5.03 -6.81
C ALA A 114 -6.28 -4.35 -8.18
N LEU A 115 -6.26 -3.02 -8.20
CA LEU A 115 -6.02 -2.23 -9.40
C LEU A 115 -4.68 -1.51 -9.25
N THR A 116 -3.77 -1.71 -10.19
CA THR A 116 -2.47 -1.03 -10.22
C THR A 116 -2.33 -0.25 -11.52
N CYS A 117 -2.02 1.03 -11.41
CA CYS A 117 -1.71 1.86 -12.57
C CYS A 117 -0.22 1.83 -12.91
N HIS A 118 0.06 1.96 -14.20
CA HIS A 118 1.36 1.98 -14.80
C HIS A 118 1.40 3.14 -15.80
N PHE A 119 2.30 4.10 -15.58
CA PHE A 119 2.44 5.26 -16.45
C PHE A 119 3.89 5.75 -16.48
N VAL A 120 4.25 6.45 -17.55
CA VAL A 120 5.57 7.08 -17.70
C VAL A 120 5.49 8.52 -17.22
N THR A 121 6.41 8.92 -16.35
CA THR A 121 6.53 10.30 -15.85
C THR A 121 7.32 11.19 -16.81
N GLU A 122 7.30 12.50 -16.59
CA GLU A 122 8.00 13.49 -17.43
C GLU A 122 9.53 13.26 -17.51
N ASP A 123 10.11 12.62 -16.50
CA ASP A 123 11.51 12.19 -16.45
C ASP A 123 11.77 10.82 -17.10
N TRP A 124 10.83 10.32 -17.90
CA TRP A 124 10.89 9.04 -18.61
C TRP A 124 11.01 7.80 -17.71
N SER A 125 10.58 7.90 -16.45
CA SER A 125 10.53 6.76 -15.53
C SER A 125 9.18 6.04 -15.58
N LEU A 126 9.22 4.71 -15.71
CA LEU A 126 8.02 3.89 -15.51
C LEU A 126 7.65 3.87 -14.03
N THR A 127 6.45 4.33 -13.71
CA THR A 127 5.90 4.33 -12.36
C THR A 127 4.75 3.34 -12.27
N SER A 128 4.78 2.47 -11.27
CA SER A 128 3.71 1.52 -10.94
C SER A 128 3.17 1.82 -9.54
N ARG A 129 1.85 2.03 -9.41
CA ARG A 129 1.21 2.36 -8.13
C ARG A 129 -0.14 1.68 -7.99
N VAL A 130 -0.36 1.05 -6.84
CA VAL A 130 -1.67 0.51 -6.47
C VAL A 130 -2.65 1.67 -6.33
N ILE A 131 -3.72 1.64 -7.13
CA ILE A 131 -4.86 2.55 -7.01
C ILE A 131 -5.70 2.11 -5.81
N SER A 132 -6.05 0.82 -5.79
CA SER A 132 -6.93 0.26 -4.78
C SER A 132 -6.66 -1.23 -4.57
N THR A 133 -7.01 -1.68 -3.37
CA THR A 133 -7.22 -3.09 -3.04
C THR A 133 -8.57 -3.17 -2.36
N LEU A 134 -9.53 -3.78 -3.06
CA LEU A 134 -10.93 -3.76 -2.70
C LEU A 134 -11.39 -5.17 -2.36
N GLU A 135 -12.15 -5.31 -1.28
CA GLU A 135 -12.93 -6.52 -1.06
C GLU A 135 -14.12 -6.51 -2.04
N PHE A 136 -14.29 -7.60 -2.78
CA PHE A 136 -15.47 -7.84 -3.61
C PHE A 136 -16.62 -8.26 -2.71
N ASP A 137 -17.76 -7.60 -2.86
CA ASP A 137 -18.95 -7.85 -2.06
C ASP A 137 -19.36 -9.32 -2.17
N SER A 138 -19.25 -10.03 -1.03
CA SER A 138 -19.54 -11.45 -0.94
C SER A 138 -21.03 -11.78 -1.08
N THR A 139 -21.90 -10.78 -1.00
CA THR A 139 -23.36 -10.94 -1.14
C THR A 139 -23.81 -11.01 -2.60
N ILE A 140 -22.95 -10.61 -3.55
CA ILE A 140 -23.25 -10.62 -4.98
C ILE A 140 -22.35 -11.62 -5.74
N ARG A 141 -22.84 -12.12 -6.87
CA ARG A 141 -22.06 -13.01 -7.73
C ARG A 141 -20.98 -12.24 -8.49
N LYS A 142 -19.81 -12.86 -8.70
CA LYS A 142 -18.69 -12.31 -9.49
C LYS A 142 -18.93 -12.37 -11.01
N THR A 143 -20.06 -11.86 -11.47
CA THR A 143 -20.38 -11.76 -12.89
C THR A 143 -19.53 -10.68 -13.55
N ALA A 144 -19.40 -10.73 -14.88
CA ALA A 144 -18.69 -9.70 -15.64
C ALA A 144 -19.24 -8.28 -15.38
N THR A 145 -20.57 -8.15 -15.28
CA THR A 145 -21.25 -6.87 -14.98
C THR A 145 -20.87 -6.34 -13.60
N ASN A 146 -20.96 -7.17 -12.55
CA ASN A 146 -20.68 -6.72 -11.19
C ASN A 146 -19.20 -6.35 -11.00
N ILE A 147 -18.29 -7.08 -11.66
CA ILE A 147 -16.87 -6.74 -11.69
C ILE A 147 -16.65 -5.41 -12.41
N HIS A 148 -17.29 -5.20 -13.56
CA HIS A 148 -17.20 -3.96 -14.31
C HIS A 148 -17.70 -2.76 -13.49
N GLU A 149 -18.79 -2.92 -12.76
CA GLU A 149 -19.35 -1.87 -11.88
C GLU A 149 -18.39 -1.52 -10.73
N GLN A 150 -17.80 -2.52 -10.06
CA GLN A 150 -16.82 -2.27 -9.00
C GLN A 150 -15.60 -1.50 -9.53
N ILE A 151 -15.01 -1.96 -10.65
CA ILE A 151 -13.84 -1.32 -11.27
C ILE A 151 -14.22 0.10 -11.73
N SER A 152 -15.40 0.25 -12.34
CA SER A 152 -15.91 1.54 -12.81
C SER A 152 -16.06 2.56 -11.68
N LYS A 153 -16.58 2.13 -10.54
CA LYS A 153 -16.73 2.97 -9.36
C LYS A 153 -15.37 3.43 -8.85
N GLU A 154 -14.41 2.52 -8.70
CA GLU A 154 -13.09 2.90 -8.21
C GLU A 154 -12.36 3.85 -9.16
N LEU A 155 -12.44 3.60 -10.47
CA LEU A 155 -11.86 4.51 -11.48
C LEU A 155 -12.46 5.91 -11.39
N LEU A 156 -13.78 6.00 -11.17
CA LEU A 156 -14.44 7.29 -10.97
C LEU A 156 -13.98 7.98 -9.69
N GLU A 157 -13.81 7.24 -8.59
CA GLU A 157 -13.29 7.77 -7.32
C GLU A 157 -11.87 8.37 -7.44
N VAL A 158 -11.07 7.88 -8.40
CA VAL A 158 -9.74 8.46 -8.70
C VAL A 158 -9.74 9.46 -9.85
N GLY A 159 -10.92 9.93 -10.28
CA GLY A 159 -11.05 11.01 -11.26
C GLY A 159 -10.96 10.56 -12.72
N ILE A 160 -11.10 9.26 -12.98
CA ILE A 160 -11.16 8.67 -14.31
C ILE A 160 -12.63 8.44 -14.69
N SER A 161 -13.23 9.48 -15.28
CA SER A 161 -14.58 9.45 -15.84
C SER A 161 -14.66 8.56 -17.09
N ALA A 162 -15.88 8.24 -17.53
CA ALA A 162 -16.12 7.33 -18.65
C ALA A 162 -15.46 7.80 -19.96
N ASP A 163 -15.44 9.11 -20.23
CA ASP A 163 -14.81 9.73 -21.40
C ASP A 163 -13.28 9.54 -21.43
N LYS A 164 -12.64 9.48 -20.26
CA LYS A 164 -11.19 9.26 -20.12
C LYS A 164 -10.76 7.80 -20.28
N ARG A 165 -11.70 6.85 -20.28
CA ARG A 165 -11.37 5.41 -20.31
C ARG A 165 -10.69 4.96 -21.60
N SER A 166 -10.91 5.68 -22.70
CA SER A 166 -10.22 5.44 -23.99
C SER A 166 -8.70 5.60 -23.90
N LYS A 167 -8.20 6.27 -22.86
CA LYS A 167 -6.77 6.43 -22.57
C LYS A 167 -6.19 5.32 -21.69
N LEU A 168 -7.02 4.36 -21.27
CA LEU A 168 -6.62 3.23 -20.44
C LEU A 168 -6.40 1.97 -21.27
N VAL A 169 -5.39 1.20 -20.89
CA VAL A 169 -5.20 -0.18 -21.37
C VAL A 169 -5.26 -1.12 -20.17
N PHE A 170 -6.10 -2.14 -20.22
CA PHE A 170 -6.25 -3.09 -19.12
C PHE A 170 -5.51 -4.41 -19.36
N VAL A 171 -4.91 -4.97 -18.30
CA VAL A 171 -4.23 -6.27 -18.30
C VAL A 171 -4.77 -7.12 -17.13
N SER A 172 -5.11 -8.38 -17.39
CA SER A 172 -5.62 -9.32 -16.39
C SER A 172 -5.14 -10.75 -16.64
N ASP A 173 -5.41 -11.66 -15.68
CA ASP A 173 -5.10 -13.10 -15.69
C ASP A 173 -5.92 -13.96 -16.69
N GLN A 174 -6.65 -13.33 -17.62
CA GLN A 174 -7.57 -13.99 -18.57
C GLN A 174 -8.77 -14.73 -17.96
N GLY A 175 -9.08 -14.57 -16.67
CA GLY A 175 -10.30 -15.12 -16.08
C GLY A 175 -11.55 -14.73 -16.89
N PRO A 176 -12.49 -15.66 -17.18
CA PRO A 176 -13.59 -15.39 -18.13
C PRO A 176 -14.42 -14.15 -17.79
N ASN A 177 -14.76 -13.98 -16.51
CA ASN A 177 -15.60 -12.88 -16.06
C ASN A 177 -14.85 -11.54 -16.05
N ILE A 178 -13.58 -11.51 -15.62
CA ILE A 178 -12.79 -10.27 -15.66
C ILE A 178 -12.50 -9.85 -17.10
N LYS A 179 -12.18 -10.80 -17.98
CA LYS A 179 -12.01 -10.55 -19.41
C LYS A 179 -13.27 -9.94 -20.03
N ALA A 180 -14.44 -10.49 -19.72
CA ALA A 180 -15.71 -9.94 -20.18
C ALA A 180 -16.01 -8.56 -19.58
N ALA A 181 -15.71 -8.35 -18.29
CA ALA A 181 -15.89 -7.06 -17.62
C ALA A 181 -15.06 -5.94 -18.26
N LEU A 182 -13.81 -6.25 -18.63
CA LEU A 182 -12.88 -5.29 -19.20
C LEU A 182 -13.17 -5.00 -20.69
N LYS A 183 -13.71 -5.96 -21.44
CA LYS A 183 -14.18 -5.71 -22.84
C LYS A 183 -15.25 -4.63 -22.92
N ASN A 184 -16.13 -4.56 -21.92
CA ASN A 184 -17.17 -3.52 -21.83
C ASN A 184 -16.61 -2.14 -21.44
N SER A 185 -15.30 -2.05 -21.17
CA SER A 185 -14.59 -0.82 -20.84
C SER A 185 -13.81 -0.40 -22.08
N ASN A 186 -14.36 0.47 -22.93
CA ASN A 186 -13.75 0.89 -24.20
C ASN A 186 -12.22 1.16 -24.05
N GLY A 187 -11.39 0.24 -24.57
CA GLY A 187 -9.92 0.27 -24.42
C GLY A 187 -9.21 -1.11 -24.49
N PHE A 188 -9.92 -2.23 -24.66
CA PHE A 188 -9.29 -3.56 -24.64
C PHE A 188 -8.57 -3.90 -25.96
N HIS A 189 -7.26 -3.68 -26.01
CA HIS A 189 -6.36 -4.42 -26.90
C HIS A 189 -5.91 -5.69 -26.18
N ALA A 190 -6.56 -6.82 -26.47
CA ALA A 190 -5.99 -8.11 -26.12
C ALA A 190 -4.67 -8.25 -26.90
N GLN A 191 -3.53 -8.16 -26.23
CA GLN A 191 -2.27 -8.61 -26.81
C GLN A 191 -2.42 -10.11 -27.07
N PRO A 192 -2.31 -10.59 -28.32
CA PRO A 192 -2.24 -12.01 -28.58
C PRO A 192 -0.92 -12.52 -27.97
N THR A 193 -1.01 -13.58 -27.18
CA THR A 193 0.15 -14.44 -26.86
C THR A 193 0.66 -15.10 -28.13
#